data_AF-A0A504KTU9-F1
#
_entry.id   AF-A0A504KTU9-F1
#
_cell.length_a   1.000
_cell.length_b   1.000
_cell.length_c   1.000
_cell.angle_alpha   90.00
_cell.angle_beta   90.00
_cell.angle_gamma   90.00
#
_symmetry.space_group_name_H-M   'P 1'
#
loop_
_entity.id
_entity.type
_entity.pdbx_description
1 polymer ?
#
loop_
_entity_poly.entity_id
_entity_poly.type
_entity_poly.pdbx_seq_one_letter_code
_entity_poly.pdbx_strand_id
1 'polypeptide(L)'
;MSRDTFYITTAISYPNGKPHIGHAYELIATDALARFQRLDGKDVFFLTGTDEHGIKMLQTARKEGIAARELADRNSAEFRRMATALNASNDDFIRTTEERHYASSQAIWKAMAANGDIYKGGYAGWYSVRDEAYYGEEETEVRPDNVRYGPQGTPVEWVEEESYFFRLSAYQDRLIALYESQPDFIGPAERRNEVMSFVKSGLKDLSVSRTTFDWGVPVPGDEKHVMYVWVDALTNYITGVGYPNENDEKWRFWPADAHIIGKDIVRFHAVYWPAFLMSAGIPLPKRVFGHGFLFNRGEKMSKSVGNVIDPFTMVEHYGVDQVRYFFLREVPFGQDGNYSHEAIVNRTNADLANGLGNLAQRSLSMIAKNCGGKAPARG
;
A
#
# COMPACT_ATOMS: atom_id res chain seq x y z
N MET A 1 -10.22 -18.06 -26.57
CA MET A 1 -10.36 -18.30 -25.11
C MET A 1 -10.02 -16.99 -24.44
N SER A 2 -10.93 -16.40 -23.67
CA SER A 2 -10.59 -15.21 -22.87
C SER A 2 -9.47 -15.60 -21.90
N ARG A 3 -8.40 -14.80 -21.83
CA ARG A 3 -7.36 -14.99 -20.80
C ARG A 3 -8.00 -14.69 -19.45
N ASP A 4 -7.75 -15.53 -18.45
CA ASP A 4 -8.15 -15.24 -17.07
C ASP A 4 -7.50 -13.92 -16.63
N THR A 5 -8.28 -13.03 -16.03
CA THR A 5 -7.80 -11.75 -15.52
C THR A 5 -7.12 -11.93 -14.17
N PHE A 6 -6.14 -11.07 -13.89
CA PHE A 6 -5.48 -11.00 -12.59
C PHE A 6 -5.18 -9.55 -12.23
N TYR A 7 -5.81 -9.05 -11.17
CA TYR A 7 -5.62 -7.69 -10.69
C TYR A 7 -4.86 -7.67 -9.37
N ILE A 8 -3.70 -7.02 -9.37
CA ILE A 8 -2.85 -6.90 -8.19
C ILE A 8 -2.46 -5.45 -7.93
N THR A 9 -2.39 -5.06 -6.66
CA THR A 9 -2.05 -3.69 -6.25
C THR A 9 -0.95 -3.67 -5.21
N THR A 10 -0.14 -2.61 -5.22
CA THR A 10 0.55 -2.15 -4.00
C THR A 10 -0.41 -1.31 -3.17
N ALA A 11 -0.03 -0.93 -1.94
CA ALA A 11 -0.54 0.29 -1.34
C ALA A 11 -0.06 1.50 -2.15
N ILE A 12 -0.78 2.61 -2.06
CA ILE A 12 -0.33 3.89 -2.61
C ILE A 12 0.54 4.62 -1.58
N SER A 13 1.70 5.11 -2.02
CA SER A 13 2.69 5.70 -1.11
C SER A 13 2.32 7.13 -0.72
N TYR A 14 2.56 7.50 0.53
CA TYR A 14 2.35 8.87 1.00
C TYR A 14 3.55 9.76 0.65
N PRO A 15 3.45 10.71 -0.30
CA PRO A 15 4.59 11.41 -0.87
C PRO A 15 4.94 12.69 -0.10
N ASN A 16 4.86 12.66 1.24
CA ASN A 16 5.34 13.77 2.08
C ASN A 16 6.88 13.78 2.26
N GLY A 17 7.57 12.84 1.62
CA GLY A 17 9.02 12.75 1.56
C GLY A 17 9.47 11.89 0.39
N LYS A 18 10.79 11.72 0.27
CA LYS A 18 11.41 10.87 -0.75
C LYS A 18 11.08 9.38 -0.52
N PRO A 19 11.03 8.57 -1.60
CA PRO A 19 10.93 7.12 -1.47
C PRO A 19 12.11 6.53 -0.68
N HIS A 20 11.89 5.38 -0.07
CA HIS A 20 12.90 4.63 0.68
C HIS A 20 12.72 3.13 0.41
N ILE A 21 13.66 2.31 0.87
CA ILE A 21 13.69 0.89 0.53
C ILE A 21 12.43 0.10 0.95
N GLY A 22 11.70 0.53 1.98
CA GLY A 22 10.38 -0.04 2.31
C GLY A 22 9.36 0.07 1.17
N HIS A 23 9.24 1.23 0.51
CA HIS A 23 8.37 1.42 -0.65
C HIS A 23 8.83 0.58 -1.83
N ALA A 24 10.14 0.54 -2.05
CA ALA A 24 10.74 -0.27 -3.12
C ALA A 24 10.48 -1.77 -2.90
N TYR A 25 10.52 -2.27 -1.66
CA TYR A 25 10.28 -3.67 -1.35
C TYR A 25 8.87 -4.13 -1.71
N GLU A 26 7.85 -3.35 -1.33
CA GLU A 26 6.46 -3.63 -1.68
C GLU A 26 6.29 -3.65 -3.21
N LEU A 27 6.86 -2.67 -3.91
CA LEU A 27 6.79 -2.60 -5.37
C LEU A 27 7.50 -3.78 -6.05
N ILE A 28 8.70 -4.16 -5.60
CA ILE A 28 9.48 -5.29 -6.13
C ILE A 28 8.72 -6.61 -5.94
N ALA A 29 8.18 -6.85 -4.75
CA ALA A 29 7.43 -8.06 -4.44
C ALA A 29 6.16 -8.17 -5.29
N THR A 30 5.41 -7.07 -5.39
CA THR A 30 4.17 -7.02 -6.17
C THR A 30 4.46 -7.18 -7.66
N ASP A 31 5.52 -6.55 -8.17
CA ASP A 31 5.96 -6.68 -9.56
C ASP A 31 6.40 -8.10 -9.91
N ALA A 32 7.10 -8.79 -9.00
CA ALA A 32 7.48 -10.18 -9.20
C ALA A 32 6.24 -11.08 -9.34
N LEU A 33 5.21 -10.87 -8.51
CA LEU A 33 3.94 -11.59 -8.60
C LEU A 33 3.20 -11.26 -9.90
N ALA A 34 3.09 -9.98 -10.27
CA ALA A 34 2.46 -9.56 -11.52
C ALA A 34 3.15 -10.19 -12.74
N ARG A 35 4.49 -10.14 -12.79
CA ARG A 35 5.28 -10.75 -13.88
C ARG A 35 5.11 -12.26 -13.93
N PHE A 36 5.07 -12.94 -12.78
CA PHE A 36 4.83 -14.37 -12.73
C PHE A 36 3.46 -14.74 -13.33
N GLN A 37 2.40 -14.01 -12.98
CA GLN A 37 1.05 -14.25 -13.51
C GLN A 37 0.96 -13.95 -15.01
N ARG A 38 1.68 -12.93 -15.52
CA ARG A 38 1.80 -12.69 -16.97
C ARG A 38 2.50 -13.85 -17.69
N LEU A 39 3.59 -14.37 -17.10
CA LEU A 39 4.29 -15.54 -17.63
C LEU A 39 3.44 -16.81 -17.59
N ASP A 40 2.52 -16.91 -16.63
CA ASP A 40 1.50 -17.96 -16.51
C ASP A 40 0.29 -17.76 -17.45
N GLY A 41 0.35 -16.77 -18.36
CA GLY A 41 -0.62 -16.57 -19.43
C GLY A 41 -1.86 -15.74 -19.08
N LYS A 42 -1.92 -15.14 -17.89
CA LYS A 42 -3.05 -14.29 -17.46
C LYS A 42 -3.00 -12.89 -18.11
N ASP A 43 -4.18 -12.28 -18.26
CA ASP A 43 -4.30 -10.85 -18.52
C ASP A 43 -4.14 -10.12 -17.18
N VAL A 44 -3.05 -9.38 -16.99
CA VAL A 44 -2.69 -8.81 -15.69
C VAL A 44 -2.86 -7.30 -15.72
N PHE A 45 -3.53 -6.76 -14.70
CA PHE A 45 -3.47 -5.35 -14.38
C PHE A 45 -2.73 -5.19 -13.05
N PHE A 46 -1.66 -4.41 -13.05
CA PHE A 46 -0.84 -4.13 -11.88
C PHE A 46 -0.90 -2.63 -11.57
N LEU A 47 -1.55 -2.27 -10.47
CA LEU A 47 -1.70 -0.88 -10.02
C LEU A 47 -0.70 -0.53 -8.91
N THR A 48 -0.10 0.65 -9.01
CA THR A 48 0.61 1.33 -7.91
C THR A 48 0.27 2.82 -7.95
N GLY A 49 0.76 3.63 -7.00
CA GLY A 49 0.42 5.04 -6.99
C GLY A 49 0.85 5.81 -5.75
N THR A 50 0.30 7.01 -5.60
CA THR A 50 0.55 7.90 -4.46
C THR A 50 -0.73 8.46 -3.84
N ASP A 51 -0.73 8.52 -2.52
CA ASP A 51 -1.75 9.17 -1.69
C ASP A 51 -1.34 10.59 -1.34
N GLU A 52 -1.90 11.55 -2.05
CA GLU A 52 -1.47 12.93 -2.06
C GLU A 52 -2.27 13.87 -1.17
N HIS A 53 -3.29 13.37 -0.43
CA HIS A 53 -4.16 14.19 0.41
C HIS A 53 -3.72 14.20 1.89
N GLY A 54 -4.50 14.86 2.76
CA GLY A 54 -4.29 14.80 4.20
C GLY A 54 -3.38 15.89 4.78
N ILE A 55 -3.42 16.01 6.11
CA ILE A 55 -2.82 17.12 6.84
C ILE A 55 -1.29 17.12 6.79
N LYS A 56 -0.64 15.96 6.70
CA LYS A 56 0.83 15.91 6.66
C LYS A 56 1.39 16.52 5.37
N MET A 57 0.71 16.35 4.22
CA MET A 57 1.10 17.01 2.98
C MET A 57 1.06 18.53 3.14
N LEU A 58 -0.01 19.06 3.75
CA LEU A 58 -0.09 20.49 4.09
C LEU A 58 1.01 20.93 5.04
N GLN A 59 1.30 20.17 6.09
CA GLN A 59 2.35 20.51 7.05
C GLN A 59 3.75 20.50 6.42
N THR A 60 4.06 19.52 5.58
CA THR A 60 5.34 19.48 4.86
C THR A 60 5.43 20.63 3.87
N ALA A 61 4.38 20.89 3.09
CA ALA A 61 4.36 21.97 2.11
C ALA A 61 4.58 23.33 2.80
N ARG A 62 3.91 23.57 3.93
CA ARG A 62 4.12 24.76 4.78
C ARG A 62 5.54 24.88 5.30
N LYS A 63 6.15 23.77 5.77
CA LYS A 63 7.55 23.75 6.24
C LYS A 63 8.54 24.08 5.12
N GLU A 64 8.22 23.72 3.89
CA GLU A 64 9.05 24.00 2.70
C GLU A 64 8.70 25.33 2.01
N GLY A 65 7.64 26.02 2.44
CA GLY A 65 7.20 27.28 1.84
C GLY A 65 6.59 27.15 0.45
N ILE A 66 6.03 25.98 0.11
CA ILE A 66 5.42 25.69 -1.20
C ILE A 66 3.94 25.29 -1.08
N ALA A 67 3.22 25.23 -2.20
CA ALA A 67 1.84 24.74 -2.21
C ALA A 67 1.77 23.21 -2.03
N ALA A 68 0.70 22.68 -1.43
CA ALA A 68 0.53 21.23 -1.25
C ALA A 68 0.47 20.48 -2.58
N ARG A 69 -0.15 21.09 -3.60
CA ARG A 69 -0.16 20.55 -4.98
C ARG A 69 1.24 20.45 -5.57
N GLU A 70 2.07 21.48 -5.37
CA GLU A 70 3.46 21.49 -5.84
C GLU A 70 4.29 20.40 -5.15
N LEU A 71 4.13 20.24 -3.83
CA LEU A 71 4.76 19.14 -3.09
C LEU A 71 4.34 17.76 -3.64
N ALA A 72 3.04 17.57 -3.86
CA ALA A 72 2.47 16.33 -4.39
C ALA A 72 3.02 16.03 -5.79
N ASP A 73 2.97 17.00 -6.72
CA ASP A 73 3.49 16.84 -8.08
C ASP A 73 4.99 16.49 -8.07
N ARG A 74 5.80 17.19 -7.26
CA ARG A 74 7.25 16.96 -7.14
C ARG A 74 7.56 15.58 -6.57
N ASN A 75 6.97 15.22 -5.43
CA ASN A 75 7.35 14.00 -4.74
C ASN A 75 6.74 12.75 -5.42
N SER A 76 5.54 12.83 -5.99
CA SER A 76 4.97 11.74 -6.78
C SER A 76 5.79 11.45 -8.04
N ALA A 77 6.43 12.46 -8.64
CA ALA A 77 7.39 12.24 -9.72
C ALA A 77 8.60 11.40 -9.25
N GLU A 78 9.07 11.57 -8.02
CA GLU A 78 10.14 10.74 -7.45
C GLU A 78 9.71 9.28 -7.24
N PHE A 79 8.47 9.03 -6.82
CA PHE A 79 7.94 7.66 -6.73
C PHE A 79 7.78 7.00 -8.11
N ARG A 80 7.34 7.75 -9.13
CA ARG A 80 7.34 7.26 -10.53
C ARG A 80 8.77 6.96 -11.01
N ARG A 81 9.74 7.81 -10.70
CA ARG A 81 11.15 7.55 -11.00
C ARG A 81 11.67 6.31 -10.29
N MET A 82 11.28 6.06 -9.04
CA MET A 82 11.64 4.84 -8.31
C MET A 82 11.08 3.61 -9.03
N ALA A 83 9.82 3.65 -9.47
CA ALA A 83 9.22 2.54 -10.22
C ALA A 83 10.00 2.24 -11.52
N THR A 84 10.39 3.28 -12.27
CA THR A 84 11.24 3.13 -13.47
C THR A 84 12.62 2.56 -13.12
N ALA A 85 13.29 3.08 -12.08
CA ALA A 85 14.61 2.63 -11.65
C ALA A 85 14.61 1.15 -11.19
N LEU A 86 13.50 0.69 -10.62
CA LEU A 86 13.30 -0.69 -10.18
C LEU A 86 12.78 -1.61 -11.29
N ASN A 87 12.64 -1.10 -12.51
CA ASN A 87 12.08 -1.82 -13.65
C ASN A 87 10.71 -2.43 -13.30
N ALA A 88 9.84 -1.65 -12.63
CA ALA A 88 8.48 -2.08 -12.34
C ALA A 88 7.63 -2.12 -13.62
N SER A 89 6.74 -3.11 -13.70
CA SER A 89 5.84 -3.35 -14.83
C SER A 89 4.39 -3.04 -14.47
N ASN A 90 4.17 -2.02 -13.63
CA ASN A 90 2.82 -1.56 -13.33
C ASN A 90 2.15 -1.00 -14.59
N ASP A 91 0.88 -1.32 -14.79
CA ASP A 91 0.09 -0.91 -15.96
C ASP A 91 -0.48 0.50 -15.80
N ASP A 92 -0.62 0.95 -14.56
CA ASP A 92 -1.03 2.31 -14.22
C ASP A 92 -0.31 2.80 -12.96
N PHE A 93 -0.25 4.11 -12.80
CA PHE A 93 0.23 4.80 -11.61
C PHE A 93 -0.81 5.85 -11.23
N ILE A 94 -1.67 5.52 -10.26
CA ILE A 94 -2.74 6.40 -9.81
C ILE A 94 -2.21 7.49 -8.89
N ARG A 95 -2.73 8.71 -9.03
CA ARG A 95 -2.55 9.80 -8.06
C ARG A 95 -3.91 10.22 -7.51
N THR A 96 -4.03 10.40 -6.21
CA THR A 96 -5.33 10.79 -5.61
C THR A 96 -5.76 12.21 -5.99
N THR A 97 -4.87 13.06 -6.52
CA THR A 97 -5.26 14.38 -7.08
C THR A 97 -5.86 14.33 -8.50
N GLU A 98 -6.05 13.15 -9.09
CA GLU A 98 -6.65 13.00 -10.43
C GLU A 98 -8.19 13.11 -10.38
N GLU A 99 -8.78 13.73 -11.41
CA GLU A 99 -10.24 13.92 -11.51
C GLU A 99 -11.02 12.60 -11.47
N ARG A 100 -10.50 11.55 -12.13
CA ARG A 100 -11.09 10.20 -12.08
C ARG A 100 -11.18 9.64 -10.66
N HIS A 101 -10.23 10.00 -9.81
CA HIS A 101 -10.20 9.56 -8.42
C HIS A 101 -11.22 10.33 -7.58
N TYR A 102 -11.30 11.65 -7.75
CA TYR A 102 -12.33 12.47 -7.11
C TYR A 102 -13.73 11.96 -7.45
N ALA A 103 -14.00 11.66 -8.72
CA ALA A 103 -15.28 11.10 -9.16
C ALA A 103 -15.58 9.75 -8.49
N SER A 104 -14.59 8.87 -8.38
CA SER A 104 -14.70 7.56 -7.71
C SER A 104 -15.00 7.69 -6.22
N SER A 105 -14.22 8.51 -5.51
CA SER A 105 -14.35 8.74 -4.07
C SER A 105 -15.70 9.36 -3.72
N GLN A 106 -16.18 10.31 -4.54
CA GLN A 106 -17.52 10.87 -4.40
C GLN A 106 -18.63 9.86 -4.69
N ALA A 107 -18.45 8.95 -5.65
CA ALA A 107 -19.44 7.94 -5.98
C ALA A 107 -19.58 6.88 -4.88
N ILE A 108 -18.47 6.34 -4.36
CA ILE A 108 -18.54 5.37 -3.26
C ILE A 108 -19.11 6.02 -1.98
N TRP A 109 -18.78 7.29 -1.70
CA TRP A 109 -19.40 8.04 -0.61
C TRP A 109 -20.92 8.10 -0.74
N LYS A 110 -21.42 8.49 -1.93
CA LYS A 110 -22.86 8.55 -2.21
C LYS A 110 -23.52 7.18 -2.05
N ALA A 111 -22.87 6.11 -2.47
CA ALA A 111 -23.38 4.74 -2.30
C ALA A 111 -23.50 4.36 -0.81
N MET A 112 -22.46 4.59 -0.02
CA MET A 112 -22.49 4.35 1.44
C MET A 112 -23.55 5.21 2.15
N ALA A 113 -23.68 6.48 1.77
CA ALA A 113 -24.70 7.38 2.29
C ALA A 113 -26.13 6.93 1.91
N ALA A 114 -26.34 6.49 0.67
CA ALA A 114 -27.62 5.95 0.21
C ALA A 114 -28.01 4.66 0.93
N ASN A 115 -27.04 3.87 1.40
CA ASN A 115 -27.26 2.70 2.23
C ASN A 115 -27.54 3.04 3.72
N GLY A 116 -27.52 4.33 4.09
CA GLY A 116 -27.80 4.78 5.46
C GLY A 116 -26.63 4.62 6.45
N ASP A 117 -25.44 4.33 5.94
CA ASP A 117 -24.25 4.09 6.76
C ASP A 117 -23.41 5.33 7.03
N ILE A 118 -23.73 6.45 6.38
CA ILE A 118 -23.11 7.75 6.68
C ILE A 118 -24.08 8.62 7.45
N TYR A 119 -23.65 9.13 8.61
CA TYR A 119 -24.42 10.07 9.42
C TYR A 119 -23.53 11.16 10.00
N LYS A 120 -24.11 12.32 10.30
CA LYS A 120 -23.38 13.45 10.89
C LYS A 120 -23.41 13.38 12.41
N GLY A 121 -22.29 13.67 13.07
CA GLY A 121 -22.18 13.68 14.53
C GLY A 121 -21.05 14.59 15.03
N GLY A 122 -20.97 14.80 16.34
CA GLY A 122 -19.80 15.40 16.97
C GLY A 122 -18.81 14.29 17.33
N TYR A 123 -17.54 14.44 16.96
CA TYR A 123 -16.46 13.58 17.43
C TYR A 123 -15.64 14.33 18.47
N ALA A 124 -15.27 13.65 19.56
CA ALA A 124 -14.27 14.11 20.51
C ALA A 124 -13.31 12.96 20.81
N GLY A 125 -12.00 13.13 20.57
CA GLY A 125 -11.02 12.07 20.82
C GLY A 125 -9.58 12.46 20.51
N TRP A 126 -8.65 11.53 20.79
CA TRP A 126 -7.21 11.73 20.60
C TRP A 126 -6.80 11.42 19.16
N TYR A 127 -6.20 12.36 18.45
CA TYR A 127 -5.78 12.22 17.05
C TYR A 127 -4.27 12.18 16.89
N SER A 128 -3.74 11.18 16.16
CA SER A 128 -2.35 11.18 15.72
C SER A 128 -2.23 11.74 14.31
N VAL A 129 -1.53 12.87 14.19
CA VAL A 129 -1.13 13.40 12.89
C VAL A 129 -0.17 12.43 12.19
N ARG A 130 0.70 11.69 12.91
CA ARG A 130 1.67 10.77 12.29
C ARG A 130 1.00 9.53 11.71
N ASP A 131 -0.04 9.01 12.34
CA ASP A 131 -0.73 7.80 11.85
C ASP A 131 -1.98 8.13 11.01
N GLU A 132 -2.40 9.40 11.01
CA GLU A 132 -3.68 9.86 10.45
C GLU A 132 -4.86 9.02 10.95
N ALA A 133 -4.89 8.78 12.26
CA ALA A 133 -5.86 7.94 12.92
C ALA A 133 -6.27 8.53 14.27
N TYR A 134 -7.51 8.30 14.65
CA TYR A 134 -7.97 8.55 16.01
C TYR A 134 -7.78 7.32 16.88
N TYR A 135 -7.55 7.57 18.17
CA TYR A 135 -7.41 6.56 19.20
C TYR A 135 -8.35 6.91 20.37
N GLY A 136 -8.92 5.88 20.99
CA GLY A 136 -9.65 6.03 22.25
C GLY A 136 -8.74 6.49 23.39
N GLU A 137 -9.33 7.00 24.47
CA GLU A 137 -8.56 7.36 25.67
C GLU A 137 -7.84 6.13 26.25
N GLU A 138 -8.49 4.97 26.21
CA GLU A 138 -7.96 3.67 26.61
C GLU A 138 -6.80 3.14 25.74
N GLU A 139 -6.68 3.62 24.50
CA GLU A 139 -5.62 3.24 23.57
C GLU A 139 -4.39 4.16 23.66
N THR A 140 -4.46 5.18 24.53
CA THR A 140 -3.43 6.22 24.64
C THR A 140 -2.90 6.32 26.06
N GLU A 141 -1.63 6.71 26.19
CA GLU A 141 -0.98 6.86 27.49
C GLU A 141 -0.26 8.20 27.58
N VAL A 142 -0.29 8.84 28.75
CA VAL A 142 0.58 9.99 29.03
C VAL A 142 1.92 9.46 29.50
N ARG A 143 3.00 9.85 28.81
CA ARG A 143 4.36 9.44 29.14
C ARG A 143 5.05 10.47 30.04
N PRO A 144 6.25 10.17 30.60
CA PRO A 144 6.95 11.07 31.53
C PRO A 144 7.31 12.45 30.97
N ASP A 145 7.26 12.63 29.65
CA ASP A 145 7.43 13.91 28.96
C ASP A 145 6.13 14.76 28.93
N ASN A 146 5.07 14.33 29.63
CA ASN A 146 3.73 14.93 29.64
C ASN A 146 3.05 15.00 28.27
N VAL A 147 3.53 14.24 27.29
CA VAL A 147 2.86 14.09 25.99
C VAL A 147 2.06 12.80 26.02
N ARG A 148 0.85 12.83 25.44
CA ARG A 148 0.03 11.63 25.27
C ARG A 148 0.40 10.95 23.95
N TYR A 149 0.57 9.63 23.99
CA TYR A 149 0.96 8.81 22.85
C TYR A 149 -0.09 7.76 22.51
N GLY A 150 -0.31 7.52 21.22
CA GLY A 150 -1.10 6.41 20.69
C GLY A 150 -0.32 5.09 20.64
N PRO A 151 -0.98 3.98 20.26
CA PRO A 151 -0.43 2.62 20.33
C PRO A 151 0.79 2.40 19.42
N GLN A 152 0.96 3.22 18.39
CA GLN A 152 2.13 3.20 17.49
C GLN A 152 3.31 4.05 18.01
N GLY A 153 3.23 4.52 19.26
CA GLY A 153 4.23 5.38 19.89
C GLY A 153 4.28 6.78 19.29
N THR A 154 3.14 7.31 18.86
CA THR A 154 3.00 8.63 18.22
C THR A 154 2.32 9.63 19.14
N PRO A 155 2.76 10.90 19.19
CA PRO A 155 2.01 11.93 19.88
C PRO A 155 0.58 12.04 19.36
N VAL A 156 -0.37 12.26 20.27
CA VAL A 156 -1.79 12.49 19.97
C VAL A 156 -2.29 13.76 20.64
N GLU A 157 -3.25 14.43 20.01
CA GLU A 157 -3.88 15.66 20.51
C GLU A 157 -5.40 15.50 20.61
N TRP A 158 -6.04 16.12 21.60
CA TRP A 158 -7.49 16.08 21.74
C TRP A 158 -8.12 16.98 20.68
N VAL A 159 -9.05 16.42 19.89
CA VAL A 159 -9.79 17.13 18.85
C VAL A 159 -11.27 16.91 19.07
N GLU A 160 -12.04 18.00 19.09
CA GLU A 160 -13.49 18.00 19.10
C GLU A 160 -14.01 18.72 17.86
N GLU A 161 -14.64 18.00 16.93
CA GLU A 161 -15.13 18.57 15.67
C GLU A 161 -16.39 17.86 15.17
N GLU A 162 -17.20 18.61 14.43
CA GLU A 162 -18.29 18.03 13.64
C GLU A 162 -17.69 17.16 12.52
N SER A 163 -18.19 15.94 12.38
CA SER A 163 -17.71 14.98 11.38
C SER A 163 -18.85 14.09 10.90
N TYR A 164 -18.74 13.63 9.66
CA TYR A 164 -19.45 12.47 9.17
C TYR A 164 -18.82 11.18 9.69
N PHE A 165 -19.67 10.22 10.06
CA PHE A 165 -19.30 8.91 10.57
C PHE A 165 -19.84 7.83 9.65
N PHE A 166 -19.05 6.77 9.52
CA PHE A 166 -19.44 5.51 8.91
C PHE A 166 -19.83 4.50 10.00
N ARG A 167 -20.95 3.80 9.79
CA ARG A 167 -21.50 2.77 10.70
C ARG A 167 -20.69 1.48 10.74
N LEU A 168 -19.39 1.57 11.00
CA LEU A 168 -18.48 0.42 11.00
C LEU A 168 -18.91 -0.68 11.98
N SER A 169 -19.50 -0.30 13.11
CA SER A 169 -20.01 -1.26 14.11
C SER A 169 -21.04 -2.23 13.52
N ALA A 170 -21.86 -1.79 12.56
CA ALA A 170 -22.87 -2.62 11.90
C ALA A 170 -22.29 -3.72 11.00
N TYR A 171 -21.00 -3.66 10.67
CA TYR A 171 -20.33 -4.59 9.76
C TYR A 171 -19.52 -5.68 10.48
N GLN A 172 -19.44 -5.64 11.81
CA GLN A 172 -18.62 -6.55 12.61
C GLN A 172 -18.89 -8.03 12.31
N ASP A 173 -20.15 -8.46 12.42
CA ASP A 173 -20.49 -9.88 12.23
C ASP A 173 -20.28 -10.34 10.78
N ARG A 174 -20.51 -9.44 9.81
CA ARG A 174 -20.27 -9.71 8.38
C ARG A 174 -18.78 -9.89 8.09
N LEU A 175 -17.92 -9.10 8.74
CA LEU A 175 -16.47 -9.23 8.63
C LEU A 175 -15.97 -10.52 9.27
N ILE A 176 -16.48 -10.88 10.46
CA ILE A 176 -16.15 -12.17 11.09
C ILE A 176 -16.55 -13.34 10.18
N ALA A 177 -17.77 -13.32 9.65
CA ALA A 177 -18.25 -14.34 8.71
C ALA A 177 -17.39 -14.43 7.44
N LEU A 178 -16.94 -13.29 6.90
CA LEU A 178 -15.99 -13.27 5.77
C LEU A 178 -14.70 -14.01 6.12
N TYR A 179 -14.07 -13.70 7.26
CA TYR A 179 -12.79 -14.30 7.63
C TYR A 179 -12.88 -15.78 8.01
N GLU A 180 -14.05 -16.23 8.46
CA GLU A 180 -14.33 -17.64 8.76
C GLU A 180 -14.62 -18.44 7.49
N SER A 181 -15.40 -17.88 6.55
CA SER A 181 -15.73 -18.53 5.28
C SER A 181 -14.61 -18.47 4.24
N GLN A 182 -13.73 -17.47 4.33
CA GLN A 182 -12.58 -17.27 3.45
C GLN A 182 -11.29 -17.12 4.26
N PRO A 183 -10.70 -18.25 4.75
CA PRO A 183 -9.48 -18.22 5.57
C PRO A 183 -8.30 -17.52 4.88
N ASP A 184 -8.29 -17.52 3.55
CA ASP A 184 -7.25 -16.93 2.71
C ASP A 184 -7.46 -15.44 2.37
N PHE A 185 -8.54 -14.81 2.87
CA PHE A 185 -8.80 -13.39 2.63
C PHE A 185 -7.70 -12.49 3.22
N ILE A 186 -7.08 -12.89 4.35
CA ILE A 186 -5.99 -12.14 5.00
C ILE A 186 -4.76 -13.05 5.13
N GLY A 187 -3.62 -12.59 4.63
CA GLY A 187 -2.33 -13.26 4.81
C GLY A 187 -1.24 -12.32 5.33
N PRO A 188 -0.17 -12.86 5.94
CA PRO A 188 -0.05 -14.24 6.45
C PRO A 188 -0.98 -14.49 7.67
N ALA A 189 -1.00 -15.73 8.19
CA ALA A 189 -1.95 -16.16 9.21
C ALA A 189 -1.88 -15.34 10.52
N GLU A 190 -0.70 -14.85 10.88
CA GLU A 190 -0.48 -13.96 12.01
C GLU A 190 -1.28 -12.67 11.87
N ARG A 191 -1.28 -12.06 10.66
CA ARG A 191 -2.05 -10.85 10.37
C ARG A 191 -3.56 -11.12 10.42
N ARG A 192 -4.00 -12.27 9.89
CA ARG A 192 -5.40 -12.70 10.02
C ARG A 192 -5.84 -12.78 11.48
N ASN A 193 -5.03 -13.39 12.33
CA ASN A 193 -5.35 -13.58 13.74
C ASN A 193 -5.42 -12.24 14.48
N GLU A 194 -4.50 -11.31 14.19
CA GLU A 194 -4.52 -9.95 14.74
C GLU A 194 -5.79 -9.18 14.33
N VAL A 195 -6.15 -9.20 13.05
CA VAL A 195 -7.38 -8.55 12.56
C VAL A 195 -8.63 -9.19 13.16
N MET A 196 -8.69 -10.53 13.18
CA MET A 196 -9.82 -11.26 13.76
C MET A 196 -9.99 -10.92 15.26
N SER A 197 -8.90 -10.85 16.01
CA SER A 197 -8.93 -10.46 17.42
C SER A 197 -9.44 -9.02 17.61
N PHE A 198 -8.96 -8.09 16.79
CA PHE A 198 -9.42 -6.71 16.80
C PHE A 198 -10.92 -6.59 16.51
N VAL A 199 -11.42 -7.24 15.45
CA VAL A 199 -12.85 -7.20 15.12
C VAL A 199 -13.70 -7.84 16.22
N LYS A 200 -13.23 -8.94 16.83
CA LYS A 200 -13.93 -9.59 17.96
C LYS A 200 -13.94 -8.75 19.25
N SER A 201 -13.04 -7.78 19.40
CA SER A 201 -13.04 -6.88 20.56
C SER A 201 -14.13 -5.81 20.54
N GLY A 202 -14.83 -5.63 19.41
CA GLY A 202 -15.89 -4.63 19.24
C GLY A 202 -15.48 -3.50 18.31
N LEU A 203 -16.18 -3.34 17.18
CA LEU A 203 -15.99 -2.22 16.27
C LEU A 203 -16.86 -1.02 16.70
N LYS A 204 -16.25 0.17 16.71
CA LYS A 204 -16.93 1.46 16.89
C LYS A 204 -17.10 2.16 15.53
N ASP A 205 -18.08 3.04 15.43
CA ASP A 205 -18.30 3.85 14.22
C ASP A 205 -17.11 4.77 13.94
N LEU A 206 -16.79 4.94 12.66
CA LEU A 206 -15.55 5.54 12.20
C LEU A 206 -15.80 6.95 11.68
N SER A 207 -15.07 7.96 12.17
CA SER A 207 -15.09 9.29 11.57
C SER A 207 -14.46 9.27 10.17
N VAL A 208 -15.23 9.68 9.17
CA VAL A 208 -14.88 9.62 7.74
C VAL A 208 -14.79 11.00 7.05
N SER A 209 -14.78 12.09 7.81
CA SER A 209 -14.52 13.43 7.25
C SER A 209 -13.82 14.36 8.24
N ARG A 210 -13.28 15.49 7.76
CA ARG A 210 -12.64 16.54 8.56
C ARG A 210 -13.10 17.92 8.10
N THR A 211 -13.08 18.91 8.99
CA THR A 211 -13.35 20.33 8.66
C THR A 211 -12.14 21.23 8.90
N THR A 212 -11.09 20.70 9.54
CA THR A 212 -9.90 21.45 10.00
C THR A 212 -8.91 21.79 8.89
N PHE A 213 -9.06 21.21 7.69
CA PHE A 213 -8.24 21.49 6.52
C PHE A 213 -9.01 21.19 5.21
N ASP A 214 -8.51 21.73 4.10
CA ASP A 214 -9.16 21.74 2.77
C ASP A 214 -8.43 20.89 1.71
N TRP A 215 -7.32 20.23 2.09
CA TRP A 215 -6.53 19.39 1.19
C TRP A 215 -7.00 17.92 1.18
N GLY A 216 -8.05 17.67 0.40
CA GLY A 216 -8.64 16.34 0.21
C GLY A 216 -9.80 16.34 -0.79
N VAL A 217 -10.47 15.20 -0.93
CA VAL A 217 -11.70 15.11 -1.74
C VAL A 217 -12.87 15.70 -0.95
N PRO A 218 -13.64 16.67 -1.47
CA PRO A 218 -14.76 17.24 -0.75
C PRO A 218 -15.93 16.25 -0.64
N VAL A 219 -16.62 16.28 0.50
CA VAL A 219 -17.84 15.50 0.74
C VAL A 219 -18.96 15.99 -0.19
N PRO A 220 -19.60 15.12 -0.98
CA PRO A 220 -20.70 15.50 -1.85
C PRO A 220 -21.85 16.17 -1.09
N GLY A 221 -22.15 17.42 -1.44
CA GLY A 221 -23.23 18.21 -0.81
C GLY A 221 -22.83 18.95 0.46
N ASP A 222 -21.58 18.82 0.95
CA ASP A 222 -21.08 19.56 2.11
C ASP A 222 -19.57 19.86 1.93
N GLU A 223 -19.25 20.87 1.12
CA GLU A 223 -17.87 21.25 0.76
C GLU A 223 -17.02 21.75 1.94
N LYS A 224 -17.64 22.02 3.10
CA LYS A 224 -16.90 22.32 4.34
C LYS A 224 -16.15 21.11 4.86
N HIS A 225 -16.58 19.91 4.47
CA HIS A 225 -15.96 18.65 4.87
C HIS A 225 -15.11 18.10 3.73
N VAL A 226 -13.88 17.70 4.08
CA VAL A 226 -13.06 16.83 3.24
C VAL A 226 -13.17 15.39 3.74
N MET A 227 -13.15 14.43 2.82
CA MET A 227 -13.14 13.01 3.16
C MET A 227 -11.89 12.68 3.98
N TYR A 228 -12.07 11.77 4.93
CA TYR A 228 -10.95 11.17 5.64
C TYR A 228 -10.05 10.44 4.67
N VAL A 229 -8.74 10.64 4.80
CA VAL A 229 -7.71 10.15 3.86
C VAL A 229 -7.91 8.69 3.48
N TRP A 230 -8.28 7.81 4.42
CA TRP A 230 -8.42 6.39 4.12
C TRP A 230 -9.65 6.06 3.28
N VAL A 231 -10.71 6.88 3.32
CA VAL A 231 -11.87 6.68 2.42
C VAL A 231 -11.45 6.99 0.98
N ASP A 232 -10.78 8.12 0.76
CA ASP A 232 -10.32 8.46 -0.59
C ASP A 232 -9.18 7.53 -1.03
N ALA A 233 -8.13 7.37 -0.22
CA ALA A 233 -6.98 6.53 -0.53
C ALA A 233 -7.38 5.10 -0.86
N LEU A 234 -8.24 4.42 -0.08
CA LEU A 234 -8.67 3.04 -0.39
C LEU A 234 -9.47 2.95 -1.70
N THR A 235 -10.15 4.03 -2.10
CA THR A 235 -10.92 4.09 -3.34
C THR A 235 -10.03 4.04 -4.59
N ASN A 236 -8.71 4.24 -4.46
CA ASN A 236 -7.76 4.13 -5.58
C ASN A 236 -7.87 2.77 -6.30
N TYR A 237 -8.14 1.70 -5.56
CA TYR A 237 -8.18 0.33 -6.10
C TYR A 237 -9.30 0.15 -7.12
N ILE A 238 -10.49 0.69 -6.85
CA ILE A 238 -11.60 0.65 -7.82
C ILE A 238 -11.46 1.75 -8.88
N THR A 239 -10.85 2.89 -8.54
CA THR A 239 -10.53 3.98 -9.50
C THR A 239 -9.63 3.46 -10.62
N GLY A 240 -8.59 2.68 -10.30
CA GLY A 240 -7.61 2.20 -11.26
C GLY A 240 -8.21 1.28 -12.33
N VAL A 241 -9.36 0.67 -12.04
CA VAL A 241 -10.10 -0.23 -12.94
C VAL A 241 -11.41 0.37 -13.46
N GLY A 242 -11.58 1.69 -13.37
CA GLY A 242 -12.63 2.42 -14.11
C GLY A 242 -13.91 2.74 -13.34
N TYR A 243 -13.99 2.42 -12.04
CA TYR A 243 -15.07 2.94 -11.18
C TYR A 243 -15.11 4.48 -11.26
N PRO A 244 -16.28 5.14 -11.19
CA PRO A 244 -17.63 4.60 -11.01
C PRO A 244 -18.31 4.05 -12.27
N ASN A 245 -17.63 4.03 -13.41
CA ASN A 245 -18.19 3.46 -14.63
C ASN A 245 -17.96 1.95 -14.67
N GLU A 246 -18.92 1.17 -14.18
CA GLU A 246 -18.84 -0.30 -14.23
C GLU A 246 -18.93 -0.89 -15.65
N ASN A 247 -19.20 -0.08 -16.68
CA ASN A 247 -19.10 -0.48 -18.08
C ASN A 247 -17.70 -0.19 -18.68
N ASP A 248 -16.77 0.37 -17.91
CA ASP A 248 -15.39 0.53 -18.34
C ASP A 248 -14.77 -0.83 -18.67
N GLU A 249 -13.99 -0.90 -19.73
CA GLU A 249 -13.35 -2.14 -20.17
C GLU A 249 -12.49 -2.76 -19.07
N LYS A 250 -11.87 -1.93 -18.22
CA LYS A 250 -11.04 -2.36 -17.10
C LYS A 250 -11.84 -2.85 -15.91
N TRP A 251 -13.15 -2.58 -15.81
CA TRP A 251 -13.96 -3.04 -14.67
C TRP A 251 -13.97 -4.57 -14.55
N ARG A 252 -13.74 -5.29 -15.65
CA ARG A 252 -13.55 -6.75 -15.69
C ARG A 252 -12.44 -7.26 -14.75
N PHE A 253 -11.48 -6.41 -14.37
CA PHE A 253 -10.41 -6.74 -13.43
C PHE A 253 -10.86 -6.71 -11.97
N TRP A 254 -11.99 -6.06 -11.66
CA TRP A 254 -12.58 -6.09 -10.32
C TRP A 254 -13.43 -7.35 -10.13
N PRO A 255 -13.37 -8.04 -8.98
CA PRO A 255 -12.59 -7.71 -7.79
C PRO A 255 -11.10 -8.02 -7.88
N ALA A 256 -10.28 -7.20 -7.20
CA ALA A 256 -8.83 -7.41 -7.12
C ALA A 256 -8.47 -8.80 -6.57
N ASP A 257 -7.53 -9.48 -7.21
CA ASP A 257 -7.02 -10.78 -6.77
C ASP A 257 -6.13 -10.67 -5.53
N ALA A 258 -5.33 -9.61 -5.43
CA ALA A 258 -4.51 -9.35 -4.25
C ALA A 258 -4.19 -7.87 -4.04
N HIS A 259 -4.36 -7.40 -2.81
CA HIS A 259 -3.74 -6.18 -2.30
C HIS A 259 -2.48 -6.54 -1.51
N ILE A 260 -1.32 -6.10 -1.99
CA ILE A 260 -0.04 -6.27 -1.30
C ILE A 260 0.28 -4.98 -0.55
N ILE A 261 0.40 -5.07 0.78
CA ILE A 261 0.51 -3.91 1.66
C ILE A 261 1.49 -4.16 2.80
N GLY A 262 2.00 -3.10 3.41
CA GLY A 262 2.70 -3.17 4.70
C GLY A 262 1.81 -3.62 5.87
N LYS A 263 2.38 -4.33 6.84
CA LYS A 263 1.65 -4.82 8.03
C LYS A 263 1.02 -3.73 8.89
N ASP A 264 1.55 -2.51 8.85
CA ASP A 264 1.03 -1.34 9.57
C ASP A 264 -0.34 -0.89 9.11
N ILE A 265 -0.69 -1.16 7.85
CA ILE A 265 -1.93 -0.65 7.24
C ILE A 265 -2.97 -1.77 6.99
N VAL A 266 -2.73 -2.97 7.53
CA VAL A 266 -3.63 -4.13 7.38
C VAL A 266 -5.03 -3.86 7.90
N ARG A 267 -5.18 -3.13 9.02
CA ARG A 267 -6.51 -2.84 9.58
C ARG A 267 -7.39 -2.04 8.61
N PHE A 268 -6.81 -1.04 7.93
CA PHE A 268 -7.55 -0.25 6.93
C PHE A 268 -8.04 -1.12 5.78
N HIS A 269 -7.20 -2.06 5.31
CA HIS A 269 -7.50 -2.91 4.15
C HIS A 269 -8.36 -4.14 4.46
N ALA A 270 -8.28 -4.65 5.69
CA ALA A 270 -8.97 -5.86 6.09
C ALA A 270 -10.25 -5.59 6.88
N VAL A 271 -10.43 -4.39 7.47
CA VAL A 271 -11.61 -4.01 8.26
C VAL A 271 -12.40 -2.89 7.56
N TYR A 272 -11.79 -1.73 7.34
CA TYR A 272 -12.52 -0.56 6.85
C TYR A 272 -12.89 -0.71 5.38
N TRP A 273 -11.92 -1.10 4.55
CA TRP A 273 -12.16 -1.28 3.12
C TRP A 273 -13.28 -2.27 2.80
N PRO A 274 -13.28 -3.52 3.32
CA PRO A 274 -14.38 -4.43 3.07
C PRO A 274 -15.70 -3.92 3.64
N ALA A 275 -15.73 -3.20 4.76
CA ALA A 275 -16.96 -2.60 5.26
C ALA A 275 -17.50 -1.50 4.31
N PHE A 276 -16.64 -0.63 3.80
CA PHE A 276 -17.02 0.38 2.80
C PHE A 276 -17.56 -0.27 1.52
N LEU A 277 -16.88 -1.30 1.02
CA LEU A 277 -17.33 -2.05 -0.17
C LEU A 277 -18.67 -2.76 0.08
N MET A 278 -18.83 -3.42 1.24
CA MET A 278 -20.08 -4.06 1.63
C MET A 278 -21.25 -3.07 1.73
N SER A 279 -20.98 -1.84 2.18
CA SER A 279 -21.97 -0.75 2.27
C SER A 279 -22.31 -0.19 0.89
N ALA A 280 -21.31 0.01 0.04
CA ALA A 280 -21.48 0.51 -1.31
C ALA A 280 -22.03 -0.53 -2.30
N GLY A 281 -22.20 -1.79 -1.89
CA GLY A 281 -22.65 -2.88 -2.76
C GLY A 281 -21.61 -3.35 -3.77
N ILE A 282 -20.33 -3.07 -3.54
CA ILE A 282 -19.23 -3.41 -4.44
C ILE A 282 -18.60 -4.75 -4.02
N PRO A 283 -18.26 -5.66 -4.96
CA PRO A 283 -17.59 -6.92 -4.64
C PRO A 283 -16.28 -6.73 -3.86
N LEU A 284 -15.99 -7.64 -2.94
CA LEU A 284 -14.77 -7.61 -2.12
C LEU A 284 -13.55 -8.11 -2.88
N PRO A 285 -12.34 -7.59 -2.58
CA PRO A 285 -11.10 -8.19 -3.08
C PRO A 285 -10.97 -9.64 -2.61
N LYS A 286 -10.18 -10.44 -3.31
CA LYS A 286 -10.00 -11.87 -2.99
C LYS A 286 -8.99 -12.08 -1.86
N ARG A 287 -7.98 -11.21 -1.74
CA ARG A 287 -6.91 -11.32 -0.74
C ARG A 287 -6.28 -10.00 -0.37
N VAL A 288 -5.95 -9.84 0.91
CA VAL A 288 -5.08 -8.80 1.47
C VAL A 288 -3.86 -9.47 2.08
N PHE A 289 -2.66 -9.09 1.64
CA PHE A 289 -1.40 -9.64 2.16
C PHE A 289 -0.55 -8.56 2.80
N GLY A 290 -0.37 -8.63 4.12
CA GLY A 290 0.44 -7.72 4.92
C GLY A 290 1.89 -8.18 5.06
N HIS A 291 2.81 -7.64 4.27
CA HIS A 291 4.24 -7.96 4.35
C HIS A 291 4.90 -7.30 5.57
N GLY A 292 6.04 -7.86 6.01
CA GLY A 292 6.82 -7.32 7.13
C GLY A 292 7.64 -6.08 6.76
N PHE A 293 8.27 -5.48 7.77
CA PHE A 293 9.15 -4.33 7.58
C PHE A 293 10.55 -4.75 7.17
N LEU A 294 11.26 -3.82 6.54
CA LEU A 294 12.70 -3.91 6.37
C LEU A 294 13.42 -3.12 7.46
N PHE A 295 14.40 -3.77 8.08
CA PHE A 295 15.32 -3.18 9.04
C PHE A 295 16.69 -2.99 8.38
N ASN A 296 17.49 -2.06 8.90
CA ASN A 296 18.89 -1.88 8.51
C ASN A 296 19.77 -2.32 9.68
N ARG A 297 20.48 -3.44 9.53
CA ARG A 297 21.25 -4.09 10.62
C ARG A 297 20.44 -4.28 11.91
N GLY A 298 19.16 -4.61 11.78
CA GLY A 298 18.24 -4.85 12.90
C GLY A 298 17.61 -3.57 13.48
N GLU A 299 18.00 -2.39 13.02
CA GLU A 299 17.41 -1.13 13.45
C GLU A 299 16.31 -0.67 12.51
N LYS A 300 15.23 -0.12 13.09
CA LYS A 300 14.14 0.45 12.30
C LYS A 300 14.67 1.67 11.56
N MET A 301 14.42 1.72 10.25
CA MET A 301 14.85 2.86 9.44
C MET A 301 14.09 4.12 9.83
N SER A 302 14.81 5.23 10.02
CA SER A 302 14.20 6.55 10.24
C SER A 302 15.13 7.68 9.81
N LYS A 303 14.55 8.79 9.36
CA LYS A 303 15.32 9.99 8.98
C LYS A 303 16.16 10.53 10.14
N SER A 304 15.64 10.47 11.37
CA SER A 304 16.33 10.95 12.57
C SER A 304 17.56 10.12 12.93
N VAL A 305 17.55 8.82 12.68
CA VAL A 305 18.70 7.93 12.91
C VAL A 305 19.70 7.99 11.73
N GLY A 306 19.27 8.49 10.57
CA GLY A 306 20.13 8.63 9.38
C GLY A 306 20.47 7.30 8.70
N ASN A 307 19.76 6.22 9.04
CA ASN A 307 19.97 4.87 8.52
C ASN A 307 19.00 4.49 7.37
N VAL A 308 18.29 5.47 6.80
CA VAL A 308 17.37 5.27 5.68
C VAL A 308 18.16 4.91 4.43
N ILE A 309 17.73 3.84 3.76
CA ILE A 309 18.35 3.37 2.53
C ILE A 309 17.58 3.91 1.33
N ASP A 310 18.29 4.63 0.47
CA ASP A 310 17.78 5.16 -0.80
C ASP A 310 17.80 4.04 -1.87
N PRO A 311 16.63 3.67 -2.45
CA PRO A 311 16.57 2.66 -3.49
C PRO A 311 17.36 3.05 -4.76
N PHE A 312 17.50 4.34 -5.07
CA PHE A 312 18.27 4.79 -6.23
C PHE A 312 19.75 4.47 -6.07
N THR A 313 20.32 4.79 -4.90
CA THR A 313 21.71 4.48 -4.58
C THR A 313 21.97 2.98 -4.58
N MET A 314 21.02 2.16 -4.12
CA MET A 314 21.15 0.71 -4.21
C MET A 314 21.20 0.21 -5.66
N VAL A 315 20.29 0.69 -6.51
CA VAL A 315 20.25 0.30 -7.92
C VAL A 315 21.52 0.75 -8.65
N GLU A 316 21.99 1.97 -8.39
CA GLU A 316 23.24 2.50 -8.96
C GLU A 316 24.45 1.66 -8.55
N HIS A 317 24.51 1.23 -7.28
CA HIS A 317 25.67 0.52 -6.75
C HIS A 317 25.69 -0.97 -7.09
N TYR A 318 24.56 -1.67 -7.02
CA TYR A 318 24.50 -3.14 -7.18
C TYR A 318 23.90 -3.60 -8.51
N GLY A 319 23.13 -2.76 -9.18
CA GLY A 319 22.29 -3.14 -10.33
C GLY A 319 20.86 -3.53 -9.92
N VAL A 320 19.91 -3.24 -10.80
CA VAL A 320 18.47 -3.42 -10.54
C VAL A 320 18.09 -4.88 -10.26
N ASP A 321 18.61 -5.83 -11.03
CA ASP A 321 18.26 -7.23 -10.90
C ASP A 321 18.83 -7.84 -9.61
N GLN A 322 20.03 -7.42 -9.21
CA GLN A 322 20.69 -7.83 -7.98
C GLN A 322 19.90 -7.36 -6.76
N VAL A 323 19.47 -6.11 -6.76
CA VAL A 323 18.62 -5.53 -5.69
C VAL A 323 17.30 -6.30 -5.58
N ARG A 324 16.63 -6.51 -6.71
CA ARG A 324 15.35 -7.24 -6.76
C ARG A 324 15.51 -8.67 -6.27
N TYR A 325 16.51 -9.38 -6.78
CA TYR A 325 16.80 -10.76 -6.37
C TYR A 325 17.09 -10.84 -4.88
N PHE A 326 17.94 -9.95 -4.35
CA PHE A 326 18.29 -9.92 -2.93
C PHE A 326 17.05 -9.84 -2.05
N PHE A 327 16.17 -8.86 -2.27
CA PHE A 327 15.01 -8.70 -1.40
C PHE A 327 14.01 -9.85 -1.49
N LEU A 328 13.79 -10.39 -2.70
CA LEU A 328 12.89 -11.52 -2.90
C LEU A 328 13.45 -12.84 -2.34
N ARG A 329 14.79 -12.96 -2.26
CA ARG A 329 15.47 -14.17 -1.81
C ARG A 329 15.80 -14.17 -0.32
N GLU A 330 16.20 -13.02 0.22
CA GLU A 330 16.72 -12.88 1.58
C GLU A 330 15.59 -12.74 2.60
N VAL A 331 14.49 -12.07 2.24
CA VAL A 331 13.40 -11.78 3.17
C VAL A 331 12.25 -12.77 2.96
N PRO A 332 11.93 -13.63 3.94
CA PRO A 332 10.74 -14.46 3.89
C PRO A 332 9.49 -13.56 3.82
N PHE A 333 8.76 -13.62 2.70
CA PHE A 333 7.65 -12.69 2.45
C PHE A 333 6.54 -12.85 3.50
N GLY A 334 6.20 -11.74 4.18
CA GLY A 334 5.28 -11.72 5.32
C GLY A 334 5.96 -11.52 6.68
N GLN A 335 7.26 -11.83 6.78
CA GLN A 335 8.06 -11.60 7.98
C GLN A 335 8.90 -10.33 7.86
N ASP A 336 9.39 -9.84 9.00
CA ASP A 336 10.34 -8.73 9.01
C ASP A 336 11.69 -9.18 8.43
N GLY A 337 12.25 -8.36 7.56
CA GLY A 337 13.51 -8.60 6.88
C GLY A 337 14.61 -7.66 7.35
N ASN A 338 15.85 -8.01 7.09
CA ASN A 338 17.00 -7.19 7.43
C ASN A 338 17.90 -6.98 6.21
N TYR A 339 18.37 -5.75 6.04
CA TYR A 339 19.38 -5.40 5.06
C TYR A 339 20.73 -5.17 5.74
N SER A 340 21.80 -5.62 5.07
CA SER A 340 23.16 -5.13 5.27
C SER A 340 23.92 -5.13 3.94
N HIS A 341 24.92 -4.26 3.80
CA HIS A 341 25.81 -4.23 2.64
C HIS A 341 26.46 -5.60 2.41
N GLU A 342 26.94 -6.21 3.49
CA GLU A 342 27.59 -7.52 3.45
C GLU A 342 26.64 -8.61 2.92
N ALA A 343 25.37 -8.60 3.32
CA ALA A 343 24.40 -9.59 2.90
C ALA A 343 24.11 -9.51 1.40
N ILE A 344 23.86 -8.32 0.86
CA ILE A 344 23.57 -8.16 -0.58
C ILE A 344 24.79 -8.48 -1.45
N VAL A 345 26.00 -8.09 -1.03
CA VAL A 345 27.25 -8.43 -1.73
C VAL A 345 27.45 -9.96 -1.74
N ASN A 346 27.31 -10.61 -0.59
CA ASN A 346 27.48 -12.06 -0.50
C ASN A 346 26.44 -12.82 -1.33
N ARG A 347 25.16 -12.42 -1.26
CA ARG A 347 24.07 -13.03 -2.02
C ARG A 347 24.28 -12.87 -3.52
N THR A 348 24.67 -11.67 -3.96
CA THR A 348 24.94 -11.38 -5.37
C THR A 348 26.14 -12.17 -5.89
N ASN A 349 27.24 -12.22 -5.13
CA ASN A 349 28.44 -12.95 -5.54
C ASN A 349 28.21 -14.47 -5.58
N ALA A 350 27.58 -15.03 -4.55
CA ALA A 350 27.36 -16.46 -4.46
C ALA A 350 26.34 -16.96 -5.48
N ASP A 351 25.14 -16.38 -5.48
CA ASP A 351 24.00 -16.95 -6.22
C ASP A 351 24.01 -16.49 -7.68
N LEU A 352 24.28 -15.20 -7.92
CA LEU A 352 24.18 -14.60 -9.27
C LEU A 352 25.48 -14.69 -10.04
N ALA A 353 26.60 -14.18 -9.50
CA ALA A 353 27.87 -14.16 -10.23
C ALA A 353 28.46 -15.58 -10.37
N ASN A 354 28.61 -16.29 -9.25
CA ASN A 354 29.22 -17.62 -9.24
C ASN A 354 28.23 -18.73 -9.60
N GLY A 355 27.02 -18.72 -9.05
CA GLY A 355 26.01 -19.75 -9.31
C GLY A 355 25.53 -19.72 -10.77
N LEU A 356 24.87 -18.63 -11.16
CA LEU A 356 24.24 -18.51 -12.48
C LEU A 356 25.22 -18.01 -13.57
N GLY A 357 25.93 -16.93 -13.31
CA GLY A 357 26.78 -16.23 -14.27
C GLY A 357 27.94 -17.09 -14.77
N ASN A 358 28.67 -17.73 -13.85
CA ASN A 358 29.77 -18.62 -14.20
C ASN A 358 29.28 -19.85 -14.98
N LEU A 359 28.16 -20.46 -14.57
CA LEU A 359 27.55 -21.58 -15.30
C LEU A 359 27.18 -21.20 -16.73
N ALA A 360 26.51 -20.05 -16.91
CA ALA A 360 26.17 -19.53 -18.23
C ALA A 360 27.43 -19.25 -19.07
N GLN A 361 28.43 -18.57 -18.50
CA GLN A 361 29.67 -18.23 -19.20
C GLN A 361 30.43 -19.48 -19.65
N ARG A 362 30.56 -20.49 -18.79
CA ARG A 362 31.27 -21.73 -19.13
C ARG A 362 30.52 -22.55 -20.17
N SER A 363 29.21 -22.72 -20.01
CA SER A 363 28.38 -23.50 -20.94
C SER A 363 28.34 -22.85 -22.33
N LEU A 364 28.07 -21.54 -22.41
CA LEU A 364 28.05 -20.81 -23.68
C LEU A 364 29.43 -20.78 -24.35
N SER A 365 30.52 -20.69 -23.58
CA SER A 365 31.88 -20.79 -24.12
C SER A 365 32.18 -22.16 -24.73
N MET A 366 31.69 -23.25 -24.11
CA MET A 366 31.82 -24.60 -24.68
C MET A 366 31.02 -24.74 -25.96
N ILE A 367 29.78 -24.23 -26.00
CA ILE A 367 28.95 -24.23 -27.22
C ILE A 367 29.64 -23.45 -28.34
N ALA A 368 30.20 -22.28 -28.03
CA ALA A 368 30.93 -21.46 -29.01
C ALA A 368 32.14 -22.21 -29.58
N LYS A 369 32.97 -22.81 -28.73
CA LYS A 369 34.22 -23.48 -29.15
C LYS A 369 33.98 -24.82 -29.82
N ASN A 370 33.05 -25.62 -29.29
CA ASN A 370 32.95 -27.05 -29.60
C ASN A 370 31.73 -27.39 -30.44
N CYS A 371 30.73 -26.52 -30.49
CA CYS A 371 29.47 -26.73 -31.23
C CYS A 371 29.25 -25.67 -32.32
N GLY A 372 30.31 -24.95 -32.73
CA GLY A 372 30.24 -23.91 -33.75
C GLY A 372 29.27 -22.77 -33.40
N GLY A 373 29.07 -22.50 -32.11
CA GLY A 373 28.13 -21.48 -31.65
C GLY A 373 26.65 -21.85 -31.82
N LYS A 374 26.33 -23.12 -32.08
CA LYS A 374 24.95 -23.60 -32.23
C LYS A 374 24.57 -24.51 -31.08
N ALA A 375 23.32 -24.41 -30.62
CA ALA A 375 22.78 -25.34 -29.65
C ALA A 375 22.91 -26.78 -30.20
N PRO A 376 23.48 -27.72 -29.42
CA PRO A 376 23.67 -29.09 -29.89
C PRO A 376 22.32 -29.79 -30.08
N ALA A 377 22.28 -30.76 -30.99
CA ALA A 377 21.09 -31.61 -31.15
C ALA A 377 20.83 -32.38 -29.85
N ARG A 378 19.56 -32.54 -29.48
CA ARG A 378 19.18 -33.45 -28.39
C ARG A 378 19.60 -34.86 -28.81
N GLY A 379 20.42 -35.50 -27.97
CA GLY A 379 20.85 -36.89 -28.13
C GLY A 379 19.74 -37.88 -27.87
#